data_AF-M8DC87-F1
#
_entry.id   AF-M8DC87-F1
#
_cell.length_a   1.000
_cell.length_b   1.000
_cell.length_c   1.000
_cell.angle_alpha   90.00
_cell.angle_beta   90.00
_cell.angle_gamma   90.00
#
_symmetry.space_group_name_H-M   'P 1'
#
loop_
_entity.id
_entity.type
_entity.pdbx_description
1 polymer ?
#
loop_
_entity_poly.entity_id
_entity_poly.type
_entity_poly.pdbx_seq_one_letter_code
_entity_poly.pdbx_strand_id
1 'polypeptide(L)'
;MEATKKSKVMILIFLGGAVLLALLAYFGMYSLGKEHVAVINDVIEAKGGKVQHITVVPKDESPFTESGKGNTIYKIDFEIEGKTQTAWYRSDNQSSIIKEKEEWIFPE
;
A
#
# COMPACT_ATOMS: atom_id res chain seq x y z
N MET A 1 46.00 20.86 -0.30
CA MET A 1 45.47 19.78 0.57
C MET A 1 44.14 20.13 1.24
N GLU A 2 43.90 21.39 1.63
CA GLU A 2 42.63 21.86 2.23
C GLU A 2 41.38 21.68 1.33
N ALA A 3 41.48 22.05 0.05
CA ALA A 3 40.34 22.00 -0.88
C ALA A 3 39.81 20.57 -1.11
N THR A 4 40.70 19.59 -1.24
CA THR A 4 40.34 18.17 -1.43
C THR A 4 39.64 17.59 -0.20
N LYS A 5 40.05 18.01 1.01
CA LYS A 5 39.43 17.57 2.26
C LYS A 5 38.02 18.14 2.40
N LYS A 6 37.85 19.43 2.11
CA LYS A 6 36.55 20.12 2.12
C LYS A 6 35.57 19.51 1.09
N SER A 7 36.06 19.17 -0.10
CA SER A 7 35.25 18.53 -1.14
C SER A 7 34.81 17.12 -0.75
N LYS A 8 35.68 16.30 -0.12
CA LYS A 8 35.30 14.98 0.39
C LYS A 8 34.23 15.05 1.47
N VAL A 9 34.33 16.03 2.37
CA VAL A 9 33.31 16.26 3.41
C VAL A 9 31.98 16.68 2.78
N MET A 10 31.98 17.56 1.78
CA MET A 10 30.76 17.94 1.06
C MET A 10 30.10 16.75 0.35
N ILE A 11 30.90 15.89 -0.31
CA ILE A 11 30.41 14.69 -0.98
C ILE A 11 29.79 13.72 0.02
N LEU A 12 30.42 13.51 1.18
CA LEU A 12 29.90 12.64 2.24
C LEU A 12 28.58 13.17 2.82
N ILE A 13 28.45 14.48 3.03
CA ILE A 13 27.20 15.10 3.49
C ILE A 13 26.10 14.93 2.44
N PHE A 14 26.42 15.14 1.16
CA PHE A 14 25.47 14.99 0.08
C PHE A 14 24.99 13.54 -0.06
N LEU A 15 25.91 12.57 -0.04
CA LEU A 15 25.57 11.15 -0.05
C LEU A 15 24.74 10.75 1.18
N GLY A 16 25.13 11.20 2.37
CA GLY A 16 24.38 10.94 3.60
C GLY A 16 22.97 11.50 3.54
N GLY A 17 22.81 12.72 3.00
CA GLY A 17 21.51 13.34 2.78
C GLY A 17 20.63 12.58 1.79
N ALA A 18 21.20 12.11 0.69
CA ALA A 18 20.47 11.31 -0.30
C ALA A 18 19.97 9.97 0.28
N VAL A 19 20.80 9.30 1.08
CA VAL A 19 20.41 8.07 1.78
C VAL A 19 19.30 8.35 2.79
N LEU A 20 19.39 9.45 3.55
CA LEU A 20 18.36 9.84 4.50
C LEU A 20 17.02 10.10 3.81
N LEU A 21 17.02 10.81 2.67
CA LEU A 21 15.82 11.06 1.88
C LEU A 21 15.22 9.76 1.31
N ALA A 22 16.05 8.84 0.83
CA ALA A 22 15.59 7.53 0.36
C ALA A 22 14.92 6.73 1.48
N LEU A 23 15.48 6.77 2.70
CA LEU A 23 14.88 6.13 3.87
C LEU A 23 13.54 6.79 4.25
N LEU A 24 13.47 8.11 4.29
CA LEU A 24 12.23 8.83 4.57
C LEU A 24 11.15 8.54 3.52
N ALA A 25 11.51 8.47 2.24
CA ALA A 25 10.59 8.11 1.16
C ALA A 25 10.09 6.66 1.32
N TYR A 26 10.98 5.71 1.64
CA TYR A 26 10.63 4.32 1.88
C TYR A 26 9.66 4.16 3.06
N PHE A 27 9.96 4.78 4.19
CA PHE A 27 9.09 4.74 5.37
C PHE A 27 7.76 5.49 5.16
N GLY A 28 7.78 6.61 4.44
CA GLY A 28 6.58 7.36 4.08
C GLY A 28 5.62 6.54 3.23
N MET A 29 6.12 5.88 2.18
CA MET A 29 5.32 4.98 1.34
C MET A 29 4.78 3.77 2.13
N TYR A 30 5.55 3.23 3.07
CA TYR A 30 5.09 2.12 3.93
C TYR A 30 3.95 2.54 4.88
N SER A 31 3.89 3.79 5.33
CA SER A 31 2.85 4.26 6.24
C SER A 31 1.50 4.48 5.56
N LEU A 32 1.47 4.92 4.30
CA LEU A 32 0.23 5.14 3.54
C LEU A 32 -0.55 3.84 3.29
N GLY A 33 0.14 2.70 3.20
CA GLY A 33 -0.53 1.40 3.06
C GLY A 33 -1.24 0.92 4.34
N LYS A 34 -0.90 1.47 5.51
CA LYS A 34 -1.35 0.90 6.80
C LYS A 34 -2.81 1.18 7.14
N GLU A 35 -3.36 2.32 6.72
CA GLU A 35 -4.74 2.69 7.05
C GLU A 35 -5.73 1.72 6.42
N HIS A 36 -5.58 1.47 5.10
CA HIS A 36 -6.42 0.50 4.41
C HIS A 36 -6.17 -0.94 4.86
N VAL A 37 -4.93 -1.29 5.21
CA VAL A 37 -4.63 -2.62 5.78
C VAL A 37 -5.30 -2.84 7.13
N ALA A 38 -5.40 -1.81 7.98
CA ALA A 38 -6.13 -1.91 9.25
C ALA A 38 -7.62 -2.16 9.00
N VAL A 39 -8.24 -1.38 8.12
CA VAL A 39 -9.65 -1.58 7.70
C VAL A 39 -9.86 -2.98 7.12
N ILE A 40 -8.93 -3.47 6.30
CA ILE A 40 -9.02 -4.82 5.75
C ILE A 40 -9.03 -5.89 6.85
N ASN A 41 -8.11 -5.77 7.82
CA ASN A 41 -8.05 -6.71 8.93
C ASN A 41 -9.34 -6.69 9.75
N ASP A 42 -9.85 -5.50 10.09
CA ASP A 42 -11.08 -5.34 10.88
C ASP A 42 -12.30 -5.98 10.19
N VAL A 43 -12.45 -5.77 8.87
CA VAL A 43 -13.57 -6.33 8.09
C VAL A 43 -13.49 -7.85 8.00
N ILE A 44 -12.28 -8.40 7.80
CA ILE A 44 -12.06 -9.85 7.68
C ILE A 44 -12.25 -10.52 9.05
N GLU A 45 -11.76 -9.91 10.13
CA GLU A 45 -11.95 -10.40 11.50
C GLU A 45 -13.41 -10.34 11.93
N ALA A 46 -14.15 -9.28 11.57
CA ALA A 46 -15.59 -9.18 11.80
C ALA A 46 -16.41 -10.28 11.10
N LYS A 47 -15.88 -10.85 10.01
CA LYS A 47 -16.45 -12.01 9.32
C LYS A 47 -16.00 -13.35 9.92
N GLY A 48 -15.17 -13.34 10.96
CA GLY A 48 -14.60 -14.55 11.57
C GLY A 48 -13.41 -15.13 10.78
N GLY A 49 -12.86 -14.37 9.84
CA GLY A 49 -11.68 -14.75 9.06
C GLY A 49 -10.38 -14.19 9.64
N LYS A 50 -9.25 -14.71 9.14
CA LYS A 50 -7.90 -14.21 9.45
C LYS A 50 -7.16 -13.91 8.16
N VAL A 51 -6.70 -12.67 8.00
CA VAL A 51 -5.90 -12.28 6.83
C VAL A 51 -4.57 -13.04 6.82
N GLN A 52 -4.23 -13.62 5.67
CA GLN A 52 -2.96 -14.30 5.43
C GLN A 52 -2.05 -13.47 4.52
N HIS A 53 -2.61 -12.88 3.46
CA HIS A 53 -1.84 -12.07 2.51
C HIS A 53 -2.68 -10.91 1.96
N ILE A 54 -2.04 -9.76 1.77
CA ILE A 54 -2.63 -8.58 1.12
C ILE A 54 -1.68 -8.15 0.01
N THR A 55 -2.18 -8.05 -1.21
CA THR A 55 -1.40 -7.61 -2.38
C THR A 55 -2.11 -6.46 -3.07
N VAL A 56 -1.36 -5.41 -3.42
CA VAL A 56 -1.87 -4.36 -4.28
C VAL A 56 -1.76 -4.81 -5.74
N VAL A 57 -2.85 -4.73 -6.48
CA VAL A 57 -2.97 -5.25 -7.84
C VAL A 57 -3.47 -4.15 -8.79
N PRO A 58 -3.03 -4.15 -10.06
CA PRO A 58 -3.56 -3.23 -11.06
C PRO A 58 -5.02 -3.58 -11.39
N LYS A 59 -5.76 -2.59 -11.94
CA LYS A 59 -7.17 -2.75 -12.33
C LYS A 59 -7.40 -3.96 -13.23
N ASP A 60 -6.51 -4.15 -14.20
CA ASP A 60 -6.64 -5.19 -15.23
C ASP A 60 -6.59 -6.62 -14.67
N GLU A 61 -6.04 -6.79 -13.46
CA GLU A 61 -5.97 -8.07 -12.75
C GLU A 61 -7.09 -8.24 -11.71
N SER A 62 -8.04 -7.30 -11.65
CA SER A 62 -9.07 -7.26 -10.62
C SER A 62 -10.48 -7.50 -11.19
N PRO A 63 -11.43 -7.96 -10.36
CA PRO A 63 -12.83 -8.13 -10.77
C PRO A 63 -13.61 -6.81 -10.87
N PHE A 64 -12.99 -5.66 -10.55
CA PHE A 64 -13.66 -4.36 -10.57
C PHE A 64 -13.78 -3.81 -12.01
N THR A 65 -14.99 -3.51 -12.44
CA THR A 65 -15.25 -2.91 -13.77
C THR A 65 -14.76 -1.46 -13.85
N GLU A 66 -14.87 -0.73 -12.74
CA GLU A 66 -14.47 0.68 -12.61
C GLU A 66 -13.37 0.83 -11.56
N SER A 67 -12.36 1.64 -11.90
CA SER A 67 -11.32 2.06 -10.98
C SER A 67 -10.80 3.39 -11.51
N GLY A 68 -11.26 4.47 -10.90
CA GLY A 68 -10.82 5.83 -11.20
C GLY A 68 -9.31 5.95 -11.06
N LYS A 69 -8.67 6.82 -11.88
CA LYS A 69 -7.22 7.06 -11.82
C LYS A 69 -6.80 7.46 -10.39
N GLY A 70 -6.29 6.49 -9.64
CA GLY A 70 -5.76 6.67 -8.29
C GLY A 70 -6.34 5.75 -7.22
N ASN A 71 -7.39 4.97 -7.51
CA ASN A 71 -7.90 3.99 -6.55
C ASN A 71 -6.90 2.83 -6.40
N THR A 72 -6.68 2.40 -5.16
CA THR A 72 -5.81 1.25 -4.87
C THR A 72 -6.68 0.02 -4.71
N ILE A 73 -6.35 -1.04 -5.45
CA ILE A 73 -7.08 -2.31 -5.38
C ILE A 73 -6.21 -3.30 -4.62
N TYR A 74 -6.82 -3.92 -3.62
CA TYR A 74 -6.22 -4.91 -2.76
C TYR A 74 -6.85 -6.28 -3.06
N LYS A 75 -6.01 -7.25 -3.37
CA LYS A 75 -6.33 -8.67 -3.32
C LYS A 75 -5.99 -9.19 -1.92
N ILE A 76 -6.93 -9.84 -1.28
CA ILE A 76 -6.84 -10.23 0.13
C ILE A 76 -7.09 -11.73 0.23
N ASP A 77 -6.04 -12.49 0.53
CA ASP A 77 -6.16 -13.91 0.83
C ASP A 77 -6.34 -14.07 2.35
N PHE A 78 -7.44 -14.68 2.76
CA PHE A 78 -7.81 -14.86 4.16
C PHE A 78 -8.30 -16.27 4.43
N GLU A 79 -8.13 -16.74 5.66
CA GLU A 79 -8.60 -18.04 6.12
C GLU A 79 -9.89 -17.87 6.92
N ILE A 80 -10.93 -18.61 6.57
CA ILE A 80 -12.18 -18.68 7.33
C ILE A 80 -12.62 -20.14 7.37
N GLU A 81 -12.97 -20.64 8.56
CA GLU A 81 -13.36 -22.04 8.75
C GLU A 81 -12.36 -23.07 8.19
N GLY A 82 -11.06 -22.77 8.25
CA GLY A 82 -9.98 -23.64 7.75
C GLY A 82 -9.85 -23.68 6.22
N LYS A 83 -10.52 -22.79 5.49
CA LYS A 83 -10.39 -22.63 4.04
C LYS A 83 -9.80 -21.28 3.69
N THR A 84 -8.84 -21.27 2.79
CA THR A 84 -8.32 -20.04 2.19
C THR A 84 -9.29 -19.53 1.12
N GLN A 85 -9.65 -18.27 1.25
CA GLN A 85 -10.56 -17.55 0.39
C GLN A 85 -9.92 -16.23 -0.05
N THR A 86 -10.35 -15.70 -1.19
CA THR A 86 -9.81 -14.44 -1.73
C THR A 86 -10.92 -13.41 -1.83
N ALA A 87 -10.76 -12.28 -1.13
CA ALA A 87 -11.58 -11.09 -1.26
C ALA A 87 -10.85 -9.98 -2.01
N TRP A 88 -11.62 -9.02 -2.51
CA TRP A 88 -11.10 -7.84 -3.19
C TRP A 88 -11.65 -6.58 -2.55
N TYR A 89 -10.78 -5.60 -2.35
CA TYR A 89 -11.13 -4.32 -1.78
C TYR A 89 -10.60 -3.19 -2.65
N ARG A 90 -11.47 -2.25 -3.02
CA ARG A 90 -11.08 -1.01 -3.69
C ARG A 90 -11.13 0.11 -2.65
N SER A 91 -9.98 0.70 -2.33
CA SER A 91 -9.93 1.87 -1.45
C SER A 91 -10.32 3.15 -2.18
N ASP A 92 -10.93 4.08 -1.46
CA ASP A 92 -11.10 5.45 -1.93
C ASP A 92 -9.73 6.13 -2.03
N ASN A 93 -9.56 6.96 -3.05
CA ASN A 93 -8.42 7.84 -3.18
C ASN A 93 -8.85 9.27 -2.89
N GLN A 94 -8.33 9.82 -1.79
CA GLN A 94 -8.56 11.21 -1.41
C GLN A 94 -8.08 12.23 -2.47
N SER A 95 -7.21 11.81 -3.39
CA SER A 95 -6.64 12.67 -4.45
C SER A 95 -7.33 12.56 -5.82
N SER A 96 -8.35 11.71 -5.97
CA SER A 96 -9.09 11.57 -7.25
C SER A 96 -10.19 12.62 -7.38
N ILE A 97 -10.30 13.26 -8.56
CA ILE A 97 -11.42 14.17 -8.92
C ILE A 97 -12.75 13.39 -9.02
N ILE A 98 -12.67 12.11 -9.41
CA ILE A 98 -13.78 11.16 -9.44
C ILE A 98 -13.64 10.25 -8.22
N LYS A 99 -14.49 10.45 -7.21
CA LYS A 99 -14.54 9.62 -6.01
C LYS A 99 -15.45 8.43 -6.25
N GLU A 100 -14.86 7.27 -6.48
CA GLU A 100 -15.61 6.01 -6.46
C GLU A 100 -15.67 5.54 -5.02
N LYS A 101 -16.85 5.06 -4.58
CA LYS A 101 -17.01 4.56 -3.21
C LYS A 101 -16.13 3.32 -3.00
N GLU A 102 -15.68 3.16 -1.76
CA GLU A 102 -15.07 1.93 -1.28
C GLU A 102 -15.99 0.75 -1.58
N GLU A 103 -15.42 -0.33 -2.11
CA GLU A 103 -16.20 -1.48 -2.55
C GLU A 103 -15.46 -2.78 -2.19
N TRP A 104 -16.25 -3.76 -1.75
CA TRP A 104 -15.79 -5.06 -1.31
C TRP A 104 -16.43 -6.15 -2.18
N ILE A 105 -15.60 -7.07 -2.67
CA ILE A 105 -16.06 -8.28 -3.35
C ILE A 105 -15.56 -9.46 -2.53
N PHE A 106 -16.49 -10.21 -1.94
CA PHE A 106 -16.19 -11.44 -1.23
C PHE A 106 -16.44 -12.65 -2.14
N PRO A 107 -15.72 -13.76 -1.92
CA PRO A 107 -16.05 -15.03 -2.52
C PRO A 107 -17.42 -15.52 -2.01
N GLU A 108 -18.17 -16.20 -2.88
CA GLU A 108 -19.50 -16.77 -2.58
C GLU A 108 -19.46 -17.92 -1.55
#